data_AF-A0A955AFG4-F1
#
_entry.id   AF-A0A955AFG4-F1
#
_cell.length_a   1.000
_cell.length_b   1.000
_cell.length_c   1.000
_cell.angle_alpha   90.00
_cell.angle_beta   90.00
_cell.angle_gamma   90.00
#
_symmetry.space_group_name_H-M   'P 1'
#
loop_
_entity.id
_entity.type
_entity.pdbx_description
1 polymer ?
#
loop_
_entity_poly.entity_id
_entity_poly.type
_entity_poly.pdbx_seq_one_letter_code
_entity_poly.pdbx_strand_id
1 'polypeptide(L)'
;MTSHPSIGQLATLACILEATAPKPGNVHPGAMFSDLKFRHFLASAIAIGPHMELARFLGVGQTVLDAITSTQQCVSTNTNLGMVLLLAPLAAVPREQSVEQGINKVLSLLNAKDSQQVYAAINLAKPGGMGTSHSHDLSAPAPDNLLWAMQAASDRDMVARQYCNDFADVIHFIAPRIAELSSDGHDLLTVIVATHVEVMS
;
A
#
# COMPACT_ATOMS: atom_id res chain seq x y z
N MET A 1 7.38 -29.10 9.28
CA MET A 1 6.50 -28.32 8.39
C MET A 1 6.78 -26.85 8.64
N THR A 2 7.55 -26.19 7.77
CA THR A 2 7.69 -24.73 7.82
C THR A 2 6.40 -24.14 7.27
N SER A 3 5.49 -23.73 8.15
CA SER A 3 4.30 -22.99 7.76
C SER A 3 4.75 -21.68 7.13
N HIS A 4 4.50 -21.50 5.82
CA HIS A 4 4.71 -20.21 5.18
C HIS A 4 3.85 -19.14 5.86
N PRO A 5 4.33 -17.89 6.01
CA PRO A 5 3.54 -16.82 6.62
C PRO A 5 2.22 -16.59 5.89
N SER A 6 1.14 -16.29 6.60
CA SER A 6 -0.17 -15.93 6.02
C SER A 6 -0.09 -14.61 5.24
N ILE A 7 -1.10 -14.27 4.42
CA ILE A 7 -1.09 -13.02 3.64
C ILE A 7 -1.11 -11.80 4.59
N GLY A 8 -1.91 -11.86 5.64
CA GLY A 8 -1.94 -10.85 6.68
C GLY A 8 -0.61 -10.70 7.42
N GLN A 9 0.10 -11.80 7.68
CA GLN A 9 1.45 -11.77 8.28
C GLN A 9 2.47 -11.13 7.33
N LEU A 10 2.43 -11.45 6.04
CA LEU A 10 3.31 -10.83 5.03
C LEU A 10 3.04 -9.33 4.89
N ALA A 11 1.77 -8.91 4.84
CA ALA A 11 1.39 -7.51 4.76
C ALA A 11 1.83 -6.73 6.02
N THR A 12 1.66 -7.33 7.21
CA THR A 12 2.14 -6.77 8.47
C THR A 12 3.66 -6.60 8.44
N LEU A 13 4.39 -7.64 8.04
CA LEU A 13 5.85 -7.60 7.94
C LEU A 13 6.33 -6.54 6.94
N ALA A 14 5.69 -6.44 5.78
CA ALA A 14 6.02 -5.44 4.76
C ALA A 14 5.90 -4.01 5.32
N CYS A 15 4.81 -3.71 6.05
CA CYS A 15 4.62 -2.40 6.67
C CYS A 15 5.65 -2.11 7.77
N ILE A 16 6.02 -3.13 8.57
CA ILE A 16 7.06 -2.98 9.59
C ILE A 16 8.42 -2.70 8.95
N LEU A 17 8.79 -3.45 7.90
CA LEU A 17 10.04 -3.25 7.17
C LEU A 17 10.10 -1.86 6.53
N GLU A 18 9.00 -1.42 5.92
CA GLU A 18 8.89 -0.09 5.29
C GLU A 18 9.18 1.04 6.30
N ALA A 19 8.59 0.96 7.50
CA ALA A 19 8.78 1.94 8.57
C ALA A 19 10.13 1.81 9.30
N THR A 20 10.81 0.66 9.18
CA THR A 20 12.10 0.42 9.83
C THR A 20 13.26 0.89 8.96
N ALA A 21 13.16 0.73 7.64
CA ALA A 21 14.19 1.10 6.69
C ALA A 21 14.44 2.63 6.69
N PRO A 22 15.67 3.09 6.99
CA PRO A 22 15.98 4.51 7.11
C PRO A 22 16.12 5.16 5.73
N LYS A 23 14.99 5.55 5.14
CA LYS A 23 14.93 6.24 3.85
C LYS A 23 14.86 7.77 4.05
N PRO A 24 15.57 8.58 3.25
CA PRO A 24 15.49 10.04 3.33
C PRO A 24 14.04 10.52 3.25
N GLY A 25 13.60 11.35 4.22
CA GLY A 25 12.23 11.87 4.28
C GLY A 25 11.20 10.97 4.97
N ASN A 26 11.54 9.72 5.33
CA ASN A 26 10.64 8.84 6.06
C ASN A 26 10.83 8.89 7.58
N VAL A 27 9.78 8.55 8.32
CA VAL A 27 9.88 8.26 9.76
C VAL A 27 10.57 6.91 9.93
N HIS A 28 11.58 6.85 10.79
CA HIS A 28 12.26 5.59 11.14
C HIS A 28 12.69 5.65 12.62
N PRO A 29 13.17 4.55 13.24
CA PRO A 29 13.55 4.56 14.66
C PRO A 29 14.56 5.65 15.07
N GLY A 30 15.36 6.16 14.12
CA GLY A 30 16.36 7.22 14.32
C GLY A 30 15.93 8.63 13.89
N ALA A 31 14.76 8.80 13.27
CA ALA A 31 14.20 10.10 12.90
C ALA A 31 12.70 10.15 13.23
N MET A 32 12.35 11.01 14.19
CA MET A 32 10.97 11.22 14.63
C MET A 32 10.49 12.60 14.22
N PHE A 33 9.24 12.70 13.78
CA PHE A 33 8.52 13.97 13.69
C PHE A 33 7.74 14.19 14.99
N SER A 34 7.41 15.43 15.32
CA SER A 34 6.75 15.78 16.59
C SER A 34 5.40 15.09 16.80
N ASP A 35 4.71 14.76 15.71
CA ASP A 35 3.35 14.22 15.61
C ASP A 35 3.28 12.78 15.09
N LEU A 36 4.36 12.26 14.47
CA LEU A 36 4.39 10.93 13.85
C LEU A 36 5.59 10.11 14.34
N LYS A 37 5.29 9.00 15.04
CA LYS A 37 6.29 8.14 15.70
C LYS A 37 6.29 6.75 15.10
N PHE A 38 7.46 6.10 15.08
CA PHE A 38 7.62 4.71 14.59
C PHE A 38 6.58 3.73 15.15
N ARG A 39 6.25 3.81 16.45
CA ARG A 39 5.21 2.97 17.08
C ARG A 39 3.82 3.10 16.45
N HIS A 40 3.49 4.26 15.85
CA HIS A 40 2.22 4.44 15.16
C HIS A 40 2.17 3.57 13.90
N PHE A 41 3.27 3.47 13.16
CA PHE A 41 3.39 2.56 12.01
C PHE A 41 3.28 1.09 12.43
N LEU A 42 3.92 0.70 13.54
CA LEU A 42 3.81 -0.67 14.06
C LEU A 42 2.36 -1.04 14.43
N ALA A 43 1.66 -0.16 15.15
CA ALA A 43 0.26 -0.36 15.49
C ALA A 43 -0.62 -0.47 14.24
N SER A 44 -0.36 0.38 13.24
CA SER A 44 -1.07 0.38 11.97
C SER A 44 -0.81 -0.89 11.16
N ALA A 45 0.43 -1.40 11.15
CA ALA A 45 0.78 -2.64 10.49
C ALA A 45 0.01 -3.84 11.06
N ILE A 46 -0.08 -3.93 12.39
CA ILE A 46 -0.85 -4.99 13.07
C ILE A 46 -2.36 -4.85 12.76
N ALA A 47 -2.88 -3.62 12.77
CA ALA A 47 -4.29 -3.34 12.55
C ALA A 47 -4.79 -3.79 11.17
N ILE A 48 -3.96 -3.69 10.13
CA ILE A 48 -4.36 -4.03 8.75
C ILE A 48 -4.21 -5.51 8.41
N GLY A 49 -3.35 -6.25 9.13
CA GLY A 49 -3.02 -7.64 8.83
C GLY A 49 -4.26 -8.54 8.65
N PRO A 50 -5.23 -8.56 9.58
CA PRO A 50 -6.44 -9.36 9.46
C PRO A 50 -7.28 -9.04 8.20
N HIS A 51 -7.32 -7.78 7.78
CA HIS A 51 -8.08 -7.35 6.60
C HIS A 51 -7.41 -7.80 5.30
N MET A 52 -6.08 -7.78 5.27
CA MET A 52 -5.31 -8.30 4.14
C MET A 52 -5.47 -9.81 3.98
N GLU A 53 -5.58 -10.56 5.08
CA GLU A 53 -5.87 -12.01 5.02
C GLU A 53 -7.21 -12.30 4.33
N LEU A 54 -8.21 -11.43 4.52
CA LEU A 54 -9.55 -11.59 3.98
C LEU A 54 -9.74 -10.94 2.61
N ALA A 55 -8.72 -10.28 2.06
CA ALA A 55 -8.86 -9.42 0.89
C ALA A 55 -9.42 -10.12 -0.35
N ARG A 56 -9.03 -11.38 -0.56
CA ARG A 56 -9.57 -12.24 -1.64
C ARG A 56 -11.10 -12.36 -1.59
N PHE A 57 -11.69 -12.37 -0.40
CA PHE A 57 -13.12 -12.58 -0.20
C PHE A 57 -13.91 -11.28 -0.12
N LEU A 58 -13.28 -10.22 0.42
CA LEU A 58 -13.93 -8.92 0.60
C LEU A 58 -13.89 -8.04 -0.66
N GLY A 59 -12.86 -8.21 -1.49
CA GLY A 59 -12.56 -7.30 -2.59
C GLY A 59 -11.78 -6.07 -2.14
N VAL A 60 -11.15 -5.39 -3.10
CA VAL A 60 -10.15 -4.35 -2.84
C VAL A 60 -10.74 -3.17 -2.06
N GLY A 61 -11.88 -2.62 -2.48
CA GLY A 61 -12.42 -1.42 -1.86
C GLY A 61 -12.81 -1.63 -0.40
N GLN A 62 -13.49 -2.75 -0.09
CA GLN A 62 -13.87 -3.08 1.28
C GLN A 62 -12.64 -3.33 2.17
N THR A 63 -11.64 -4.06 1.67
CA THR A 63 -10.38 -4.27 2.38
C THR A 63 -9.68 -2.95 2.72
N VAL A 64 -9.61 -2.02 1.76
CA VAL A 64 -9.01 -0.70 2.00
C VAL A 64 -9.78 0.07 3.08
N LEU A 65 -11.10 0.12 2.98
CA LEU A 65 -11.93 0.83 3.96
C LEU A 65 -11.82 0.25 5.37
N ASP A 66 -11.88 -1.07 5.51
CA ASP A 66 -11.79 -1.74 6.81
C ASP A 66 -10.39 -1.59 7.43
N ALA A 67 -9.34 -1.74 6.61
CA ALA A 67 -7.96 -1.54 7.04
C ALA A 67 -7.70 -0.12 7.57
N ILE A 68 -8.21 0.90 6.88
CA ILE A 68 -8.06 2.29 7.31
C ILE A 68 -8.94 2.60 8.52
N THR A 69 -10.13 2.02 8.60
CA THR A 69 -11.00 2.12 9.78
C THR A 69 -10.32 1.55 11.02
N SER A 70 -9.73 0.35 10.92
CA SER A 70 -8.96 -0.24 12.03
C SER A 70 -7.70 0.54 12.36
N THR A 71 -7.03 1.13 11.37
CA THR A 71 -5.88 2.01 11.61
C THR A 71 -6.29 3.22 12.46
N GLN A 72 -7.40 3.90 12.12
CA GLN A 72 -7.90 5.06 12.86
C GLN A 72 -8.31 4.76 14.31
N GLN A 73 -8.65 3.50 14.62
CA GLN A 73 -8.92 3.08 16.01
C GLN A 73 -7.64 3.00 16.85
N CYS A 74 -6.47 2.86 16.22
CA CYS A 74 -5.19 2.73 16.91
C CYS A 74 -4.36 4.02 16.87
N VAL A 75 -4.47 4.81 15.80
CA VAL A 75 -3.66 6.02 15.58
C VAL A 75 -4.51 7.12 14.94
N SER A 76 -4.34 8.37 15.37
CA SER A 76 -5.13 9.53 14.88
C SER A 76 -4.53 10.23 13.64
N THR A 77 -3.44 9.70 13.10
CA THR A 77 -2.70 10.27 11.96
C THR A 77 -2.59 9.25 10.85
N ASN A 78 -2.56 9.71 9.59
CA ASN A 78 -2.29 8.85 8.46
C ASN A 78 -0.87 8.27 8.54
N THR A 79 -0.77 6.95 8.62
CA THR A 79 0.49 6.20 8.68
C THR A 79 0.67 5.25 7.50
N ASN A 80 -0.41 4.79 6.86
CA ASN A 80 -0.35 3.62 6.00
C ASN A 80 -1.32 3.62 4.82
N LEU A 81 -2.03 4.71 4.51
CA LEU A 81 -2.99 4.71 3.40
C LEU A 81 -2.38 4.24 2.07
N GLY A 82 -1.23 4.80 1.69
CA GLY A 82 -0.53 4.39 0.46
C GLY A 82 -0.13 2.91 0.48
N MET A 83 0.35 2.40 1.62
CA MET A 83 0.68 0.98 1.79
C MET A 83 -0.57 0.10 1.65
N VAL A 84 -1.69 0.48 2.26
CA VAL A 84 -2.95 -0.26 2.17
C VAL A 84 -3.48 -0.30 0.74
N LEU A 85 -3.41 0.82 0.01
CA LEU A 85 -3.81 0.90 -1.40
C LEU A 85 -2.94 0.01 -2.29
N LEU A 86 -1.62 -0.09 -2.01
CA LEU A 86 -0.76 -1.01 -2.75
C LEU A 86 -0.97 -2.48 -2.36
N LEU A 87 -1.16 -2.77 -1.08
CA LEU A 87 -1.22 -4.15 -0.58
C LEU A 87 -2.58 -4.82 -0.81
N ALA A 88 -3.69 -4.10 -0.73
CA ALA A 88 -5.03 -4.67 -0.88
C ALA A 88 -5.25 -5.41 -2.22
N PRO A 89 -4.93 -4.85 -3.40
CA PRO A 89 -5.09 -5.56 -4.66
C PRO A 89 -4.13 -6.76 -4.78
N LEU A 90 -2.90 -6.67 -4.24
CA LEU A 90 -1.96 -7.79 -4.20
C LEU A 90 -2.49 -8.92 -3.31
N ALA A 91 -3.03 -8.59 -2.14
CA ALA A 91 -3.60 -9.53 -1.18
C ALA A 91 -4.90 -10.19 -1.68
N ALA A 92 -5.62 -9.53 -2.60
CA ALA A 92 -6.81 -10.08 -3.23
C ALA A 92 -6.49 -11.15 -4.30
N VAL A 93 -5.24 -11.22 -4.78
CA VAL A 93 -4.81 -12.29 -5.69
C VAL A 93 -4.85 -13.64 -4.96
N PRO A 94 -5.52 -14.67 -5.53
CA PRO A 94 -5.47 -16.04 -5.01
C PRO A 94 -4.05 -16.52 -4.78
N ARG A 95 -3.78 -17.07 -3.59
CA ARG A 95 -2.44 -17.57 -3.22
C ARG A 95 -1.95 -18.73 -4.10
N GLU A 96 -2.87 -19.39 -4.81
CA GLU A 96 -2.56 -20.45 -5.77
C GLU A 96 -2.08 -19.91 -7.13
N GLN A 97 -2.16 -18.59 -7.36
CA GLN A 97 -1.72 -17.91 -8.57
C GLN A 97 -0.52 -17.01 -8.28
N SER A 98 0.32 -16.76 -9.27
CA SER A 98 1.29 -15.68 -9.14
C SER A 98 0.58 -14.32 -9.16
N VAL A 99 1.17 -13.32 -8.51
CA VAL A 99 0.66 -11.94 -8.54
C VAL A 99 0.50 -11.45 -9.99
N GLU A 100 1.50 -11.71 -10.83
CA GLU A 100 1.50 -11.34 -12.26
C GLU A 100 0.29 -11.91 -13.01
N GLN A 101 -0.09 -13.17 -12.75
CA GLN A 101 -1.23 -13.80 -13.42
C GLN A 101 -2.58 -13.28 -12.91
N GLY A 102 -2.65 -12.87 -11.64
CA GLY A 102 -3.91 -12.53 -10.98
C GLY A 102 -4.23 -11.04 -10.92
N ILE A 103 -3.23 -10.16 -10.90
CA ILE A 103 -3.41 -8.74 -10.57
C ILE A 103 -4.30 -8.01 -11.58
N ASN A 104 -4.11 -8.25 -12.88
CA ASN A 104 -4.95 -7.66 -13.93
C ASN A 104 -6.42 -8.10 -13.77
N LYS A 105 -6.67 -9.34 -13.34
CA LYS A 105 -8.02 -9.82 -13.07
C LYS A 105 -8.64 -9.12 -11.85
N VAL A 106 -7.87 -8.89 -10.79
CA VAL A 106 -8.32 -8.14 -9.62
C VAL A 106 -8.68 -6.71 -10.01
N LEU A 107 -7.82 -6.02 -10.75
CA LEU A 107 -8.03 -4.62 -11.15
C LEU A 107 -9.20 -4.46 -12.13
N SER A 108 -9.35 -5.37 -13.10
CA SER A 108 -10.47 -5.34 -14.06
C SER A 108 -11.86 -5.62 -13.44
N LEU A 109 -11.90 -6.15 -12.22
CA LEU A 109 -13.15 -6.40 -11.48
C LEU A 109 -13.56 -5.24 -10.55
N LEU A 110 -12.71 -4.21 -10.42
CA LEU A 110 -13.05 -3.01 -9.66
C LEU A 110 -14.30 -2.35 -10.24
N ASN A 111 -15.19 -1.91 -9.35
CA ASN A 111 -16.45 -1.28 -9.73
C ASN A 111 -16.71 0.00 -8.91
N ALA A 112 -17.85 0.64 -9.13
CA ALA A 112 -18.23 1.87 -8.45
C ALA A 112 -18.28 1.74 -6.93
N LYS A 113 -18.64 0.57 -6.39
CA LYS A 113 -18.64 0.33 -4.94
C LYS A 113 -17.21 0.33 -4.40
N ASP A 114 -16.27 -0.29 -5.09
CA ASP A 114 -14.85 -0.24 -4.70
C ASP A 114 -14.34 1.20 -4.67
N SER A 115 -14.69 1.98 -5.70
CA SER A 115 -14.35 3.40 -5.76
C SER A 115 -14.90 4.18 -4.58
N GLN A 116 -16.18 4.01 -4.25
CA GLN A 116 -16.81 4.65 -3.09
C GLN A 116 -16.12 4.29 -1.77
N GLN A 117 -15.78 3.00 -1.58
CA GLN A 117 -15.12 2.53 -0.37
C GLN A 117 -13.69 3.07 -0.25
N VAL A 118 -12.94 3.11 -1.37
CA VAL A 118 -11.59 3.68 -1.41
C VAL A 118 -11.62 5.18 -1.12
N TYR A 119 -12.54 5.94 -1.72
CA TYR A 119 -12.69 7.37 -1.43
C TYR A 119 -13.12 7.64 0.01
N ALA A 120 -14.00 6.81 0.57
CA ALA A 120 -14.35 6.88 1.99
C ALA A 120 -13.12 6.63 2.89
N ALA A 121 -12.28 5.66 2.53
CA ALA A 121 -11.03 5.39 3.24
C ALA A 121 -10.03 6.56 3.14
N ILE A 122 -9.87 7.15 1.95
CA ILE A 122 -9.03 8.33 1.74
C ILE A 122 -9.50 9.50 2.63
N ASN A 123 -10.80 9.78 2.62
CA ASN A 123 -11.40 10.83 3.44
C ASN A 123 -11.25 10.58 4.94
N LEU A 124 -11.32 9.31 5.36
CA LEU A 124 -11.10 8.90 6.74
C LEU A 124 -9.63 9.05 7.16
N ALA A 125 -8.68 8.69 6.30
CA ALA A 125 -7.24 8.76 6.58
C ALA A 125 -6.72 10.20 6.71
N LYS A 126 -7.33 11.17 6.00
CA LYS A 126 -6.92 12.59 5.94
C LYS A 126 -5.42 12.79 5.62
N PRO A 127 -4.94 12.37 4.43
CA PRO A 127 -3.52 12.43 4.12
C PRO A 127 -3.01 13.86 3.97
N GLY A 128 -1.82 14.14 4.49
CA GLY A 128 -1.11 15.39 4.22
C GLY A 128 -0.72 15.51 2.74
N GLY A 129 -0.52 16.74 2.25
CA GLY A 129 -0.05 17.00 0.88
C GLY A 129 -1.14 16.95 -0.22
N MET A 130 -2.37 16.55 0.10
CA MET A 130 -3.51 16.56 -0.84
C MET A 130 -4.33 17.86 -0.81
N GLY A 131 -3.70 18.98 -0.42
CA GLY A 131 -4.36 20.29 -0.41
C GLY A 131 -4.89 20.64 -1.79
N THR A 132 -6.14 21.15 -1.84
CA THR A 132 -6.91 21.71 -2.98
C THR A 132 -6.18 21.72 -4.33
N SER A 133 -5.84 20.54 -4.86
CA SER A 133 -5.26 20.46 -6.20
C SER A 133 -6.44 20.52 -7.17
N HIS A 134 -6.41 21.46 -8.11
CA HIS A 134 -7.53 21.84 -8.98
C HIS A 134 -8.18 20.71 -9.79
N SER A 135 -7.65 19.48 -9.77
CA SER A 135 -8.18 18.35 -10.54
C SER A 135 -9.09 17.39 -9.78
N HIS A 136 -8.95 17.18 -8.47
CA HIS A 136 -9.86 16.31 -7.71
C HIS A 136 -9.96 16.75 -6.25
N ASP A 137 -11.04 17.48 -5.93
CA ASP A 137 -11.44 17.76 -4.56
C ASP A 137 -11.86 16.44 -3.90
N LEU A 138 -11.20 16.02 -2.82
CA LEU A 138 -11.55 14.80 -2.09
C LEU A 138 -12.93 14.89 -1.41
N SER A 139 -13.49 16.09 -1.30
CA SER A 139 -14.88 16.31 -0.90
C SER A 139 -15.88 16.05 -2.04
N ALA A 140 -15.41 15.89 -3.28
CA ALA A 140 -16.25 15.50 -4.41
C ALA A 140 -16.70 14.03 -4.27
N PRO A 141 -17.86 13.67 -4.85
CA PRO A 141 -18.32 12.29 -4.91
C PRO A 141 -17.26 11.38 -5.57
N ALA A 142 -17.16 10.14 -5.06
CA ALA A 142 -16.32 9.13 -5.67
C ALA A 142 -16.78 8.88 -7.13
N PRO A 143 -15.85 8.81 -8.11
CA PRO A 143 -16.20 8.49 -9.48
C PRO A 143 -16.65 7.04 -9.60
N ASP A 144 -17.43 6.71 -10.62
CA ASP A 144 -17.91 5.34 -10.84
C ASP A 144 -16.77 4.35 -11.18
N ASN A 145 -15.63 4.86 -11.65
CA ASN A 145 -14.46 4.05 -12.00
C ASN A 145 -13.21 4.55 -11.25
N LEU A 146 -12.71 3.73 -10.33
CA LEU A 146 -11.50 4.04 -9.55
C LEU A 146 -10.26 4.16 -10.44
N LEU A 147 -10.11 3.32 -11.46
CA LEU A 147 -8.94 3.35 -12.35
C LEU A 147 -8.88 4.64 -13.15
N TRP A 148 -10.02 5.25 -13.47
CA TRP A 148 -10.05 6.57 -14.11
C TRP A 148 -9.47 7.66 -13.19
N ALA A 149 -9.80 7.64 -11.90
CA ALA A 149 -9.22 8.55 -10.93
C ALA A 149 -7.71 8.32 -10.75
N MET A 150 -7.28 7.05 -10.68
CA MET A 150 -5.87 6.70 -10.59
C MET A 150 -5.10 7.18 -11.84
N GLN A 151 -5.69 7.04 -13.02
CA GLN A 151 -5.09 7.51 -14.27
C GLN A 151 -4.90 9.03 -14.29
N ALA A 152 -5.82 9.80 -13.72
CA ALA A 152 -5.68 11.25 -13.61
C ALA A 152 -4.56 11.68 -12.64
N ALA A 153 -4.09 10.78 -11.78
CA ALA A 153 -3.05 11.04 -10.78
C ALA A 153 -1.71 10.32 -11.07
N SER A 154 -1.64 9.39 -12.02
CA SER A 154 -0.51 8.47 -12.24
C SER A 154 0.84 9.15 -12.50
N ASP A 155 0.82 10.37 -13.07
CA ASP A 155 2.04 11.12 -13.37
C ASP A 155 2.71 11.65 -12.11
N ARG A 156 1.93 11.98 -11.07
CA ARG A 156 2.40 12.61 -9.82
C ARG A 156 2.32 11.70 -8.60
N ASP A 157 1.55 10.61 -8.67
CA ASP A 157 1.34 9.67 -7.58
C ASP A 157 1.73 8.25 -8.02
N MET A 158 2.76 7.69 -7.36
CA MET A 158 3.28 6.36 -7.67
C MET A 158 2.33 5.23 -7.28
N VAL A 159 1.48 5.42 -6.27
CA VAL A 159 0.44 4.45 -5.92
C VAL A 159 -0.56 4.38 -7.06
N ALA A 160 -1.02 5.54 -7.51
CA ALA A 160 -1.94 5.63 -8.64
C ALA A 160 -1.34 5.02 -9.92
N ARG A 161 -0.05 5.24 -10.16
CA ARG A 161 0.69 4.61 -11.27
C ARG A 161 0.63 3.08 -11.25
N GLN A 162 0.74 2.44 -10.07
CA GLN A 162 0.65 0.98 -9.98
C GLN A 162 -0.71 0.42 -10.43
N TYR A 163 -1.79 1.16 -10.17
CA TYR A 163 -3.12 0.79 -10.66
C TYR A 163 -3.24 0.93 -12.19
N CYS A 164 -2.48 1.84 -12.80
CA CYS A 164 -2.52 2.09 -14.24
C CYS A 164 -1.62 1.16 -15.07
N ASN A 165 -0.56 0.62 -14.46
CA ASN A 165 0.39 -0.27 -15.14
C ASN A 165 0.32 -1.72 -14.63
N ASP A 166 -0.79 -2.12 -14.02
CA ASP A 166 -1.00 -3.47 -13.47
C ASP A 166 0.12 -3.93 -12.52
N PHE A 167 0.65 -3.01 -11.71
CA PHE A 167 1.75 -3.24 -10.76
C PHE A 167 3.07 -3.67 -11.44
N ALA A 168 3.27 -3.32 -12.72
CA ALA A 168 4.46 -3.69 -13.48
C ALA A 168 5.76 -3.26 -12.79
N ASP A 169 5.80 -2.07 -12.18
CA ASP A 169 7.02 -1.60 -11.49
C ASP A 169 7.33 -2.49 -10.28
N VAL A 170 6.31 -2.89 -9.51
CA VAL A 170 6.48 -3.80 -8.37
C VAL A 170 6.94 -5.18 -8.83
N ILE A 171 6.30 -5.74 -9.85
CA ILE A 171 6.46 -7.14 -10.27
C ILE A 171 7.74 -7.34 -11.08
N HIS A 172 8.06 -6.43 -12.00
CA HIS A 172 9.13 -6.60 -12.98
C HIS A 172 10.41 -5.84 -12.64
N PHE A 173 10.36 -4.89 -11.72
CA PHE A 173 11.53 -4.10 -11.33
C PHE A 173 11.85 -4.25 -9.83
N ILE A 174 10.95 -3.80 -8.95
CA ILE A 174 11.23 -3.70 -7.50
C ILE A 174 11.45 -5.07 -6.86
N ALA A 175 10.54 -6.03 -7.05
CA ALA A 175 10.65 -7.35 -6.43
C ALA A 175 11.87 -8.14 -6.93
N PRO A 176 12.15 -8.22 -8.25
CA PRO A 176 13.39 -8.83 -8.75
C PRO A 176 14.65 -8.18 -8.19
N ARG A 177 14.69 -6.84 -8.10
CA ARG A 177 15.84 -6.10 -7.58
C ARG A 177 16.12 -6.39 -6.10
N ILE A 178 15.06 -6.45 -5.28
CA ILE A 178 15.17 -6.85 -3.88
C ILE A 178 15.69 -8.29 -3.76
N ALA A 179 15.20 -9.20 -4.61
CA ALA A 179 15.62 -10.60 -4.60
C ALA A 179 17.09 -10.78 -5.01
N GLU A 180 17.55 -10.05 -6.02
CA GLU A 180 18.93 -10.01 -6.49
C GLU A 180 19.87 -9.55 -5.37
N LEU A 181 19.66 -8.35 -4.83
CA LEU A 181 20.52 -7.77 -3.79
C LEU A 181 20.49 -8.60 -2.48
N SER A 182 19.36 -9.22 -2.15
CA SER A 182 19.28 -10.12 -0.98
C SER A 182 20.08 -11.42 -1.20
N SER A 183 20.16 -11.91 -2.44
CA SER A 183 20.94 -13.11 -2.78
C SER A 183 22.44 -12.86 -2.71
N ASP A 184 22.87 -11.61 -2.90
CA ASP A 184 24.26 -11.17 -2.75
C ASP A 184 24.69 -11.00 -1.27
N GLY A 185 23.81 -11.34 -0.32
CA GLY A 185 24.11 -11.37 1.11
C GLY A 185 23.97 -10.03 1.83
N HIS A 186 23.40 -9.01 1.17
CA HIS A 186 23.05 -7.76 1.83
C HIS A 186 21.88 -7.95 2.80
N ASP A 187 21.88 -7.23 3.93
CA ASP A 187 20.76 -7.25 4.85
C ASP A 187 19.52 -6.61 4.21
N LEU A 188 18.34 -7.15 4.53
CA LEU A 188 17.09 -6.76 3.87
C LEU A 188 16.75 -5.27 4.01
N LEU A 189 17.12 -4.62 5.12
CA LEU A 189 16.84 -3.19 5.31
C LEU A 189 17.72 -2.35 4.38
N THR A 190 19.01 -2.70 4.24
CA THR A 190 19.90 -2.07 3.26
C THR A 190 19.39 -2.26 1.83
N VAL A 191 18.91 -3.46 1.49
CA VAL A 191 18.32 -3.74 0.17
C VAL A 191 17.10 -2.86 -0.11
N ILE A 192 16.19 -2.71 0.87
CA ILE A 192 15.02 -1.83 0.74
C ILE A 192 15.45 -0.38 0.52
N VAL A 193 16.43 0.12 1.26
CA VAL A 193 16.92 1.50 1.11
C VAL A 193 17.58 1.69 -0.27
N ALA A 194 18.44 0.76 -0.69
CA ALA A 194 19.10 0.83 -1.99
C ALA A 194 18.11 0.83 -3.15
N THR A 195 17.13 -0.08 -3.12
CA THR A 195 16.08 -0.16 -4.15
C THR A 195 15.23 1.11 -4.17
N HIS A 196 14.92 1.70 -3.00
CA HIS A 196 14.20 2.96 -2.93
C HIS A 196 14.96 4.11 -3.62
N VAL A 197 16.26 4.24 -3.37
CA VAL A 197 17.09 5.28 -4.03
C VAL A 197 17.12 5.08 -5.53
N GLU A 198 17.23 3.84 -6.00
CA GLU A 198 17.24 3.51 -7.44
C GLU A 198 15.92 3.88 -8.12
N VAL A 199 14.77 3.62 -7.49
CA VAL A 199 13.45 3.99 -8.02
C VAL A 199 13.22 5.51 -8.05
N MET A 200 13.88 6.26 -7.16
CA MET A 200 13.75 7.72 -7.04
C MET A 200 14.75 8.52 -7.88
N SER A 201 15.66 7.84 -8.58
CA SER A 201 16.71 8.43 -9.43
C SER A 201 16.27 8.53 -10.89
#